data_AF-A0A847YMP1-F1
#
_entry.id   AF-A0A847YMP1-F1
#
_cell.length_a   1.000
_cell.length_b   1.000
_cell.length_c   1.000
_cell.angle_alpha   90.00
_cell.angle_beta   90.00
_cell.angle_gamma   90.00
#
_symmetry.space_group_name_H-M   'P 1'
#
loop_
_entity.id
_entity.type
_entity.pdbx_description
1 polymer ?
#
loop_
_entity_poly.entity_id
_entity_poly.type
_entity_poly.pdbx_seq_one_letter_code
_entity_poly.pdbx_strand_id
1 'polypeptide(L)'
;MKADNPGLKGMLFSEGLAKLNFKDANIRFQQRREQLADSKLATPCLSNIGVISEKITKFGLLEVIDCYIVGPAMFSPGFEMVASTYAGTLTLAINYFRSTLHKLIVDRFITIMLNELRTCAGN
;
A
#
# COMPACT_ATOMS: atom_id res chain seq x y z
N MET A 1 -18.38 -9.75 -14.56
CA MET A 1 -18.40 -8.38 -13.98
C MET A 1 -17.00 -7.72 -13.82
N LYS A 2 -15.99 -8.13 -14.59
CA LYS A 2 -14.69 -7.43 -14.74
C LYS A 2 -14.61 -6.56 -16.00
N ALA A 3 -15.68 -6.52 -16.80
CA ALA A 3 -15.63 -6.15 -18.21
C ALA A 3 -16.42 -4.87 -18.56
N ASP A 4 -16.48 -3.87 -17.67
CA ASP A 4 -16.85 -2.50 -18.13
C ASP A 4 -16.71 -1.37 -17.11
N ASN A 5 -16.54 -1.62 -15.81
CA ASN A 5 -16.46 -0.54 -14.81
C ASN A 5 -15.53 -0.89 -13.62
N PRO A 6 -14.19 -0.89 -13.80
CA PRO A 6 -13.28 -0.99 -12.67
C PRO A 6 -13.51 0.17 -11.69
N GLY A 7 -13.83 -0.13 -10.43
CA GLY A 7 -14.09 0.86 -9.38
C GLY A 7 -15.55 0.97 -8.92
N LEU A 8 -16.54 0.55 -9.73
CA LEU A 8 -17.96 0.68 -9.35
C LEU A 8 -18.30 -0.08 -8.06
N LYS A 9 -17.78 -1.30 -7.89
CA LYS A 9 -17.97 -2.07 -6.64
C LYS A 9 -17.36 -1.38 -5.42
N GLY A 10 -16.21 -0.74 -5.58
CA GLY A 10 -15.56 0.03 -4.53
C GLY A 10 -16.38 1.26 -4.16
N MET A 11 -16.84 2.00 -5.17
CA MET A 11 -17.69 3.17 -5.02
C MET A 11 -18.99 2.85 -4.28
N LEU A 12 -19.74 1.84 -4.73
CA LEU A 12 -20.99 1.42 -4.09
C LEU A 12 -20.75 0.95 -2.65
N PHE A 13 -19.63 0.28 -2.38
CA PHE A 13 -19.26 -0.10 -1.03
C PHE A 13 -18.99 1.11 -0.15
N SER A 14 -18.21 2.08 -0.63
CA SER A 14 -17.91 3.32 0.10
C SER A 14 -19.16 4.18 0.34
N GLU A 15 -20.03 4.29 -0.66
CA GLU A 15 -21.32 5.00 -0.52
C GLU A 15 -22.21 4.32 0.52
N GLY A 16 -22.26 2.98 0.52
CA GLY A 16 -22.97 2.21 1.53
C GLY A 16 -22.41 2.42 2.94
N LEU A 17 -21.08 2.46 3.09
CA LEU A 17 -20.43 2.73 4.37
C LEU A 17 -20.72 4.13 4.90
N ALA A 18 -20.74 5.15 4.01
CA ALA A 18 -21.00 6.54 4.40
C ALA A 18 -22.40 6.75 5.01
N LYS A 19 -23.33 5.83 4.75
CA LYS A 19 -24.70 5.87 5.29
C LYS A 19 -24.83 5.18 6.66
N LEU A 20 -23.79 4.52 7.16
CA LEU A 20 -23.79 3.80 8.42
C LEU A 20 -23.27 4.67 9.56
N ASN A 21 -23.74 4.41 10.79
CA ASN A 21 -23.05 4.91 11.97
C ASN A 21 -21.70 4.16 12.15
N PHE A 22 -20.82 4.71 12.98
CA PHE A 22 -19.49 4.16 13.19
C PHE A 22 -19.49 2.69 13.66
N LYS A 23 -20.43 2.31 14.54
CA LYS A 23 -20.52 0.94 15.08
C LYS A 23 -20.83 -0.06 13.97
N ASP A 24 -21.82 0.24 13.15
CA ASP A 24 -22.25 -0.65 12.06
C ASP A 24 -21.22 -0.72 10.93
N ALA A 25 -20.58 0.42 10.61
CA ALA A 25 -19.45 0.47 9.68
C ALA A 25 -18.29 -0.43 10.17
N ASN A 26 -17.94 -0.34 11.46
CA ASN A 26 -16.89 -1.15 12.06
C ASN A 26 -17.20 -2.66 12.01
N ILE A 27 -18.44 -3.07 12.34
CA ILE A 27 -18.86 -4.48 12.23
C ILE A 27 -18.69 -4.97 10.79
N ARG A 28 -19.07 -4.16 9.80
CA ARG A 28 -18.94 -4.53 8.38
C ARG A 28 -17.48 -4.67 7.94
N PHE A 29 -16.58 -3.83 8.46
CA PHE A 29 -15.13 -4.00 8.24
C PHE A 29 -14.58 -5.27 8.89
N GLN A 30 -15.02 -5.60 10.10
CA GLN A 30 -14.58 -6.81 10.80
C GLN A 30 -15.00 -8.07 10.05
N GLN A 31 -16.25 -8.17 9.63
CA GLN A 31 -16.76 -9.30 8.84
C GLN A 31 -15.99 -9.46 7.52
N ARG A 32 -15.73 -8.36 6.81
CA ARG A 32 -14.94 -8.39 5.57
C ARG A 32 -13.51 -8.86 5.84
N ARG A 33 -12.91 -8.42 6.94
CA ARG A 33 -11.57 -8.88 7.37
C ARG A 33 -11.54 -10.38 7.59
N GLU A 34 -12.52 -10.93 8.32
CA GLU A 34 -12.63 -12.37 8.57
C GLU A 34 -12.76 -13.17 7.27
N GLN A 35 -13.65 -12.74 6.37
CA GLN A 35 -13.80 -13.37 5.04
C GLN A 35 -12.50 -13.36 4.23
N LEU A 36 -11.76 -12.25 4.27
CA LEU A 36 -10.49 -12.14 3.55
C LEU A 36 -9.40 -13.00 4.19
N ALA A 37 -9.35 -13.07 5.53
CA ALA A 37 -8.45 -13.97 6.25
C ALA A 37 -8.72 -15.44 5.88
N ASP A 38 -9.98 -15.85 5.84
CA ASP A 38 -10.40 -17.22 5.47
C ASP A 38 -10.08 -17.56 4.00
N SER A 39 -10.17 -16.57 3.11
CA SER A 39 -9.87 -16.77 1.69
C SER A 39 -8.40 -17.13 1.42
N LYS A 40 -7.50 -16.84 2.37
CA LYS A 40 -6.03 -16.90 2.21
C LYS A 40 -5.49 -16.06 1.04
N LEU A 41 -6.31 -15.18 0.48
CA LEU A 41 -5.93 -14.27 -0.60
C LEU A 41 -5.79 -12.85 -0.03
N ALA A 42 -4.71 -12.18 -0.42
CA ALA A 42 -4.51 -10.76 -0.16
C ALA A 42 -4.80 -9.98 -1.43
N THR A 43 -5.57 -8.89 -1.32
CA THR A 43 -5.58 -7.88 -2.38
C THR A 43 -4.41 -6.94 -2.11
N PRO A 44 -3.38 -6.89 -2.97
CA PRO A 44 -2.26 -6.00 -2.75
C PRO A 44 -2.75 -4.55 -2.80
N CYS A 45 -2.44 -3.78 -1.76
CA CYS A 45 -2.66 -2.35 -1.74
C CYS A 45 -1.43 -1.64 -2.29
N LEU A 46 -1.63 -0.66 -3.18
CA LEU A 46 -0.59 0.23 -3.63
C LEU A 46 -0.99 1.66 -3.26
N SER A 47 -0.11 2.35 -2.56
CA SER A 47 -0.29 3.74 -2.19
C SER A 47 0.86 4.57 -2.74
N ASN A 48 0.56 5.77 -3.24
CA ASN A 48 1.56 6.72 -3.70
C ASN A 48 1.41 8.01 -2.88
N ILE A 49 2.41 8.30 -2.07
CA ILE A 49 2.47 9.51 -1.25
C ILE A 49 2.93 10.72 -2.07
N GLY A 50 3.56 10.48 -3.23
CA GLY A 50 4.12 11.50 -4.09
C GLY A 50 5.48 11.98 -3.60
N VAL A 51 5.81 13.22 -3.96
CA VAL A 51 7.06 13.87 -3.59
C VAL A 51 6.89 14.54 -2.23
N ILE A 52 7.58 14.01 -1.22
CA ILE A 52 7.62 14.57 0.14
C ILE A 52 8.32 15.94 0.11
N SER A 53 9.49 15.97 -0.54
CA SER A 53 10.25 17.19 -0.79
C SER A 53 11.22 16.94 -1.94
N GLU A 54 11.37 17.94 -2.82
CA GLU A 54 12.36 17.91 -3.89
C GLU A 54 13.79 18.20 -3.38
N LYS A 55 13.91 18.88 -2.24
CA LYS A 55 15.18 19.32 -1.66
C LYS A 55 15.42 18.66 -0.30
N ILE A 56 16.69 18.61 0.10
CA ILE A 56 17.08 18.19 1.45
C ILE A 56 16.36 19.09 2.47
N THR A 57 15.56 18.47 3.31
CA THR A 57 14.88 19.12 4.44
C THR A 57 15.88 19.34 5.56
N LYS A 58 15.82 20.52 6.19
CA LYS A 58 16.67 20.86 7.33
C LYS A 58 15.84 21.18 8.57
N PHE A 59 16.26 20.66 9.70
CA PHE A 59 15.76 21.04 11.02
C PHE A 59 16.84 21.85 11.73
N GLY A 60 16.85 23.15 11.49
CA GLY A 60 17.95 24.03 11.91
C GLY A 60 19.25 23.63 11.22
N LEU A 61 20.24 23.18 11.99
CA LEU A 61 21.54 22.73 11.49
C LEU A 61 21.56 21.25 11.07
N LEU A 62 20.49 20.49 11.34
CA LEU A 62 20.41 19.07 11.02
C LEU A 62 19.82 18.85 9.63
N GLU A 63 20.50 18.08 8.80
CA GLU A 63 20.05 17.71 7.46
C GLU A 63 19.41 16.31 7.47
N VAL A 64 18.25 16.18 6.84
CA VAL A 64 17.57 14.89 6.65
C VAL A 64 18.15 14.22 5.41
N ILE A 65 19.01 13.23 5.63
CA ILE A 65 19.70 12.48 4.56
C ILE A 65 18.77 11.48 3.85
N ASP A 66 17.86 10.87 4.60
CA ASP A 66 16.91 9.87 4.10
C ASP A 66 15.54 10.10 4.72
N CYS A 67 14.49 9.81 3.94
CA CYS A 67 13.11 9.91 4.40
C CYS A 67 12.34 8.66 3.96
N TYR A 68 11.83 7.92 4.94
CA TYR A 68 11.07 6.69 4.70
C TYR A 68 9.65 6.86 5.21
N ILE A 69 8.67 6.60 4.35
CA ILE A 69 7.27 6.45 4.75
C ILE A 69 6.91 4.98 4.68
N VAL A 70 6.43 4.46 5.80
CA VAL A 70 5.88 3.11 5.89
C VAL A 70 4.36 3.20 5.93
N GLY A 71 3.69 2.38 5.13
CA GLY A 71 2.25 2.22 5.21
C GLY A 71 1.79 1.39 6.43
N PRO A 72 0.49 1.32 6.68
CA PRO A 72 -0.05 0.39 7.68
C PRO A 72 0.23 -1.08 7.33
N ALA A 73 0.57 -1.87 8.35
CA ALA A 73 0.31 -3.31 8.25
C ALA A 73 -1.20 -3.51 8.30
N MET A 74 -1.79 -3.93 7.17
CA MET A 74 -3.20 -4.35 7.08
C MET A 74 -3.47 -5.53 8.05
N PHE A 75 -4.62 -6.19 8.00
CA PHE A 75 -4.76 -7.48 8.70
C PHE A 75 -4.17 -8.62 7.86
N SER A 76 -3.66 -9.67 8.50
CA SER A 76 -3.14 -10.88 7.83
C SER A 76 -4.21 -11.54 6.93
N PRO A 77 -3.92 -11.94 5.68
CA PRO A 77 -2.60 -12.02 5.01
C PRO A 77 -2.19 -10.77 4.22
N GLY A 78 -2.62 -9.58 4.64
CA GLY A 78 -2.49 -8.32 3.91
C GLY A 78 -1.09 -7.97 3.43
N PHE A 79 -1.07 -7.25 2.31
CA PHE A 79 0.12 -6.77 1.63
C PHE A 79 -0.11 -5.33 1.17
N GLU A 80 0.81 -4.44 1.50
CA GLU A 80 0.79 -3.06 1.02
C GLU A 80 2.18 -2.64 0.54
N MET A 81 2.21 -1.95 -0.60
CA MET A 81 3.38 -1.20 -1.07
C MET A 81 3.08 0.29 -1.04
N VAL A 82 3.96 1.07 -0.43
CA VAL A 82 3.92 2.53 -0.43
C VAL A 82 5.08 3.06 -1.26
N ALA A 83 4.77 3.88 -2.25
CA ALA A 83 5.73 4.65 -3.03
C ALA A 83 5.82 6.08 -2.47
N SER A 84 7.03 6.57 -2.27
CA SER A 84 7.28 7.95 -1.86
C SER A 84 8.60 8.44 -2.44
N THR A 85 8.68 9.71 -2.78
CA THR A 85 9.90 10.32 -3.32
C THR A 85 10.42 11.41 -2.39
N TYR A 86 11.71 11.37 -2.09
CA TYR A 86 12.39 12.40 -1.31
C TYR A 86 13.75 12.72 -1.91
N ALA A 87 14.04 14.01 -2.10
CA ALA A 87 15.31 14.50 -2.66
C ALA A 87 15.72 13.76 -3.94
N GLY A 88 14.75 13.52 -4.83
CA GLY A 88 14.97 12.81 -6.11
C GLY A 88 15.09 11.29 -6.02
N THR A 89 15.03 10.71 -4.82
CA THR A 89 15.08 9.25 -4.63
C THR A 89 13.69 8.68 -4.39
N LEU A 90 13.27 7.77 -5.29
CA LEU A 90 12.06 6.97 -5.12
C LEU A 90 12.32 5.82 -4.14
N THR A 91 11.48 5.72 -3.12
CA THR A 91 11.47 4.63 -2.14
C THR A 91 10.19 3.81 -2.29
N LEU A 92 10.33 2.49 -2.30
CA LEU A 92 9.23 1.54 -2.20
C LEU A 92 9.31 0.82 -0.85
N ALA A 93 8.34 1.07 0.04
CA ALA A 93 8.20 0.40 1.32
C ALA A 93 7.13 -0.69 1.23
N ILE A 94 7.40 -1.90 1.72
CA ILE A 94 6.42 -3.00 1.75
C ILE A 94 6.10 -3.42 3.17
N ASN A 95 4.81 -3.48 3.47
CA ASN A 95 4.26 -3.99 4.71
C ASN A 95 3.57 -5.33 4.48
N TYR A 96 3.96 -6.35 5.23
CA TYR A 96 3.40 -7.69 5.15
C TYR A 96 3.58 -8.47 6.45
N PHE A 97 2.82 -9.56 6.61
CA PHE A 97 2.95 -10.49 7.73
C PHE A 97 3.86 -11.64 7.36
N ARG A 98 4.97 -11.82 8.10
CA ARG A 98 5.87 -12.97 7.92
C ARG A 98 5.20 -14.32 8.16
N SER A 99 4.13 -14.36 8.96
CA SER A 99 3.35 -15.56 9.23
C SER A 99 2.59 -16.06 8.00
N THR A 100 2.30 -15.19 7.02
CA THR A 100 1.54 -15.55 5.82
C THR A 100 2.29 -15.38 4.51
N LEU A 101 3.27 -14.48 4.46
CA LEU A 101 4.13 -14.26 3.30
C LEU A 101 5.59 -14.46 3.68
N HIS A 102 6.27 -15.35 2.97
CA HIS A 102 7.69 -15.61 3.18
C HIS A 102 8.55 -14.47 2.62
N LYS A 103 9.55 -14.01 3.38
CA LYS A 103 10.44 -12.90 3.01
C LYS A 103 11.03 -13.07 1.61
N LEU A 104 11.49 -14.28 1.26
CA LEU A 104 12.05 -14.59 -0.06
C LEU A 104 11.10 -14.22 -1.22
N ILE A 105 9.80 -14.43 -1.06
CA ILE A 105 8.80 -14.10 -2.09
C ILE A 105 8.67 -12.58 -2.21
N VAL A 106 8.64 -11.87 -1.08
CA VAL A 106 8.58 -10.40 -1.05
C VAL A 106 9.84 -9.79 -1.66
N ASP A 107 11.02 -10.29 -1.32
CA ASP A 107 12.30 -9.83 -1.88
C ASP A 107 12.34 -10.00 -3.41
N ARG A 108 11.90 -11.17 -3.91
CA ARG A 108 11.78 -11.44 -5.35
C ARG A 108 10.81 -10.49 -6.02
N PHE A 109 9.65 -10.28 -5.42
CA PHE A 109 8.64 -9.35 -5.93
C PHE A 109 9.18 -7.91 -6.03
N ILE A 110 9.84 -7.40 -4.97
CA ILE A 110 10.47 -6.06 -4.99
C ILE A 110 11.52 -5.98 -6.10
N THR A 111 12.36 -7.00 -6.23
CA THR A 111 13.41 -7.03 -7.25
C THR A 111 12.83 -6.93 -8.67
N ILE A 112 11.76 -7.68 -8.94
CA ILE A 112 11.05 -7.63 -10.22
C ILE A 112 10.48 -6.23 -10.44
N MET A 113 9.77 -5.68 -9.45
CA MET A 113 9.17 -4.34 -9.55
C MET A 113 10.21 -3.24 -9.81
N LEU A 114 11.36 -3.30 -9.13
CA LEU A 114 12.45 -2.35 -9.35
C LEU A 114 13.03 -2.47 -10.77
N ASN A 115 13.15 -3.68 -11.30
CA ASN A 115 13.63 -3.90 -12.66
C ASN A 115 12.62 -3.35 -13.68
N GLU A 116 11.33 -3.62 -13.52
CA GLU A 116 10.27 -3.08 -14.40
C GLU A 116 10.29 -1.55 -14.40
N LEU A 117 10.37 -0.92 -13.21
CA LEU A 117 10.42 0.53 -13.11
C LEU A 117 11.66 1.12 -13.80
N ARG A 118 12.82 0.47 -13.70
CA ARG A 118 14.04 0.88 -14.41
C ARG A 118 13.86 0.81 -15.92
N THR A 119 13.28 -0.28 -16.42
CA THR A 119 13.00 -0.46 -17.85
C THR A 119 12.02 0.60 -18.36
N CYS A 120 10.96 0.91 -17.61
CA CYS A 120 10.00 1.95 -17.99
C CYS A 120 10.57 3.37 -17.94
N ALA A 121 11.52 3.64 -17.04
CA ALA A 121 12.12 4.96 -16.86
C ALA A 121 13.16 5.32 -17.95
N GLY A 122 13.45 4.42 -18.89
CA GLY A 122 14.26 4.71 -20.08
C GLY A 122 15.76 4.84 -19.83
N ASN A 123 16.30 4.12 -18.84
CA ASN A 123 17.75 3.91 -18.70
C ASN A 123 18.16 2.54 -19.23
#